data_AF-A1Y2Z4-F1
#
_entry.id   AF-A1Y2Z4-F1
#
_cell.length_a   1.000
_cell.length_b   1.000
_cell.length_c   1.000
_cell.angle_alpha   90.00
_cell.angle_beta   90.00
_cell.angle_gamma   90.00
#
_symmetry.space_group_name_H-M   'P 1'
#
loop_
_entity.id
_entity.type
_entity.pdbx_description
1 polymer ?
#
loop_
_entity_poly.entity_id
_entity_poly.type
_entity_poly.pdbx_seq_one_letter_code
_entity_poly.pdbx_strand_id
1 'polypeptide(L)'
;EPQIEHLLQTAEAIRKDYPNEDWMHLTALIHDLGKVLLLPSFGELPQWAVVGDTFPVGCAFDESIVHHKHFKESPDYYNPAYNTKYGVYSEGCGLENVMMSW
;
A
#
# COMPACT_ATOMS: atom_id res chain seq x y z
N GLU A 1 9.05 -15.06 -14.21
CA GLU A 1 9.03 -13.92 -13.27
C GLU A 1 7.57 -13.56 -13.04
N PRO A 2 6.96 -14.01 -11.94
CA PRO A 2 5.51 -13.92 -11.77
C PRO A 2 4.99 -12.47 -11.78
N GLN A 3 5.80 -11.49 -11.40
CA GLN A 3 5.35 -10.10 -11.32
C GLN A 3 5.15 -9.44 -12.68
N ILE A 4 6.04 -9.66 -13.66
CA ILE A 4 5.86 -9.10 -15.01
C ILE A 4 4.61 -9.67 -15.68
N GLU A 5 4.35 -10.96 -15.48
CA GLU A 5 3.15 -11.62 -15.99
C GLU A 5 1.87 -10.97 -15.42
N HIS A 6 1.83 -10.67 -14.11
CA HIS A 6 0.72 -9.95 -13.47
C HIS A 6 0.51 -8.53 -14.05
N LEU A 7 1.60 -7.79 -14.25
CA LEU A 7 1.53 -6.44 -14.84
C LEU A 7 0.90 -6.48 -16.25
N LEU A 8 1.31 -7.44 -17.08
CA LEU A 8 0.75 -7.65 -18.42
C LEU A 8 -0.71 -8.11 -18.38
N GLN A 9 -1.05 -9.05 -17.48
CA GLN A 9 -2.42 -9.53 -17.30
C GLN A 9 -3.37 -8.39 -16.90
N THR A 10 -2.95 -7.55 -15.96
CA THR A 10 -3.75 -6.40 -15.50
C THR A 10 -3.92 -5.38 -16.62
N ALA A 11 -2.84 -5.03 -17.31
CA ALA A 11 -2.89 -4.09 -18.44
C ALA A 11 -3.79 -4.57 -19.58
N GLU A 12 -3.69 -5.84 -19.98
CA GLU A 12 -4.50 -6.40 -21.06
C GLU A 12 -5.98 -6.56 -20.68
N ALA A 13 -6.27 -6.85 -19.41
CA ALA A 13 -7.66 -6.86 -18.92
C ALA A 13 -8.27 -5.44 -18.99
N ILE A 14 -7.56 -4.44 -18.48
CA ILE A 14 -8.02 -3.04 -18.54
C ILE A 14 -8.13 -2.56 -19.99
N ARG A 15 -7.21 -2.95 -20.88
CA ARG A 15 -7.28 -2.63 -22.31
C ARG A 15 -8.53 -3.21 -22.97
N LYS A 16 -8.94 -4.41 -22.59
CA LYS A 16 -10.16 -5.04 -23.12
C LYS A 16 -11.43 -4.34 -22.64
N ASP A 17 -11.49 -3.96 -21.37
CA ASP A 17 -12.67 -3.37 -20.76
C ASP A 17 -12.80 -1.86 -21.07
N TYR A 18 -11.67 -1.16 -21.24
CA TYR A 18 -11.59 0.27 -21.49
C TYR A 18 -10.73 0.59 -22.72
N PRO A 19 -11.12 0.16 -23.93
CA PRO A 19 -10.25 0.18 -25.11
C PRO A 19 -9.78 1.57 -25.57
N ASN A 20 -10.48 2.63 -25.17
CA ASN A 20 -10.15 4.01 -25.55
C ASN A 20 -9.40 4.79 -24.45
N GLU A 21 -9.17 4.19 -23.27
CA GLU A 21 -8.50 4.83 -22.13
C GLU A 21 -7.05 4.33 -22.03
N ASP A 22 -6.23 4.71 -23.01
CA ASP A 22 -4.82 4.29 -23.13
C ASP A 22 -3.99 4.55 -21.85
N TRP A 23 -4.22 5.68 -21.18
CA TRP A 23 -3.59 6.01 -19.91
C TRP A 23 -3.91 4.98 -18.80
N MET A 24 -5.10 4.36 -18.80
CA MET A 24 -5.45 3.31 -17.84
C MET A 24 -4.68 2.01 -18.12
N HIS A 25 -4.42 1.70 -19.39
CA HIS A 25 -3.65 0.50 -19.77
C HIS A 25 -2.23 0.62 -19.24
N LEU A 26 -1.62 1.79 -19.43
CA LEU A 26 -0.29 2.08 -18.90
C LEU A 26 -0.27 2.10 -17.37
N THR A 27 -1.25 2.73 -16.74
CA THR A 27 -1.37 2.75 -15.27
C THR A 27 -1.40 1.34 -14.70
N ALA A 28 -2.21 0.45 -15.31
CA ALA A 28 -2.27 -0.96 -14.93
C ALA A 28 -0.95 -1.71 -15.18
N LEU A 29 -0.20 -1.37 -16.23
CA LEU A 29 1.10 -1.99 -16.49
C LEU A 29 2.17 -1.60 -15.46
N ILE A 30 2.10 -0.40 -14.89
CA ILE A 30 3.14 0.13 -13.99
C ILE A 30 2.75 0.15 -12.51
N HIS A 31 1.49 -0.17 -12.17
CA HIS A 31 0.95 0.02 -10.81
C HIS A 31 1.80 -0.62 -9.71
N ASP A 32 2.36 -1.79 -10.00
CA ASP A 32 3.10 -2.62 -9.06
C ASP A 32 4.63 -2.54 -9.29
N LEU A 33 5.10 -1.63 -10.15
CA LEU A 33 6.52 -1.52 -10.52
C LEU A 33 7.41 -1.17 -9.31
N GLY A 34 6.85 -0.53 -8.27
CA GLY A 34 7.57 -0.25 -7.02
C GLY A 34 8.13 -1.50 -6.33
N LYS A 35 7.60 -2.69 -6.64
CA LYS A 35 8.11 -3.98 -6.15
C LYS A 35 9.55 -4.28 -6.57
N VAL A 36 10.14 -3.49 -7.48
CA VAL A 36 11.59 -3.54 -7.77
C VAL A 36 12.45 -3.30 -6.52
N LEU A 37 11.94 -2.64 -5.47
CA LEU A 37 12.66 -2.44 -4.20
C LEU A 37 13.06 -3.73 -3.50
N LEU A 38 12.44 -4.87 -3.84
CA LEU A 38 12.85 -6.21 -3.38
C LEU A 38 14.18 -6.66 -4.00
N LEU A 39 14.58 -6.08 -5.12
CA LEU A 39 15.75 -6.52 -5.86
C LEU A 39 17.03 -5.96 -5.22
N PRO A 40 18.13 -6.73 -5.22
CA PRO A 40 19.41 -6.28 -4.68
C PRO A 40 19.93 -4.98 -5.29
N SER A 41 19.65 -4.73 -6.56
CA SER A 41 20.10 -3.51 -7.27
C SER A 41 19.31 -2.25 -6.93
N PHE A 42 18.17 -2.36 -6.22
CA PHE A 42 17.24 -1.25 -5.97
C PHE A 42 16.97 -0.98 -4.49
N GLY A 43 17.45 -1.84 -3.58
CA GLY A 43 17.35 -1.60 -2.13
C GLY A 43 17.38 -2.86 -1.28
N GLU A 44 17.05 -4.02 -1.86
CA GLU A 44 16.94 -5.30 -1.14
C GLU A 44 16.04 -5.21 0.10
N LEU A 45 14.96 -4.45 0.01
CA LEU A 45 14.04 -4.28 1.13
C LEU A 45 13.31 -5.59 1.44
N PRO A 46 13.02 -5.88 2.72
CA PRO A 46 12.21 -7.03 3.07
C PRO A 46 10.79 -6.89 2.54
N GLN A 47 10.13 -8.01 2.21
CA GLN A 47 8.82 -7.97 1.55
C GLN A 47 7.75 -7.18 2.32
N TRP A 48 7.76 -7.25 3.65
CA TRP A 48 6.77 -6.55 4.49
C TRP A 48 6.86 -5.02 4.38
N ALA A 49 7.94 -4.47 3.83
CA ALA A 49 8.17 -3.03 3.62
C ALA A 49 8.05 -2.63 2.14
N VAL A 50 7.43 -3.49 1.30
CA VAL A 50 7.28 -3.26 -0.15
C VAL A 50 5.93 -3.72 -0.68
N VAL A 51 5.38 -4.81 -0.13
CA VAL A 51 4.12 -5.41 -0.60
C VAL A 51 3.11 -5.58 0.53
N GLY A 52 1.84 -5.70 0.15
CA GLY A 52 0.74 -5.98 1.07
C GLY A 52 -0.29 -4.86 1.05
N ASP A 53 -1.39 -5.10 1.76
CA ASP A 53 -2.39 -4.07 1.98
C ASP A 53 -1.79 -2.95 2.84
N THR A 54 -2.07 -1.71 2.48
CA THR A 54 -1.55 -0.53 3.20
C THR A 54 -2.54 -0.04 4.25
N PHE A 55 -2.01 0.60 5.29
CA PHE A 55 -2.80 1.20 6.35
C PHE A 55 -2.18 2.51 6.83
N PRO A 56 -2.97 3.47 7.35
CA PRO A 56 -2.43 4.66 8.00
C PRO A 56 -1.57 4.31 9.22
N VAL A 57 -0.39 4.92 9.34
CA VAL A 57 0.43 4.89 10.57
C VAL A 57 0.24 6.18 11.37
N GLY A 58 0.59 6.21 12.66
CA GLY A 58 0.43 7.41 13.49
C GLY A 58 -1.01 7.67 13.98
N CYS A 59 -1.93 6.74 13.74
CA CYS A 59 -3.26 6.68 14.36
C CYS A 59 -3.59 5.24 14.77
N ALA A 60 -4.73 5.04 15.44
CA ALA A 60 -5.15 3.72 15.88
C ALA A 60 -5.35 2.78 14.67
N PHE A 61 -4.82 1.56 14.78
CA PHE A 61 -5.05 0.53 13.77
C PHE A 61 -6.53 0.12 13.74
N ASP A 62 -7.16 0.14 12.56
CA ASP A 62 -8.55 -0.29 12.42
C ASP A 62 -8.66 -1.83 12.45
N GLU A 63 -9.75 -2.35 13.01
CA GLU A 63 -10.01 -3.80 13.09
C GLU A 63 -10.21 -4.45 11.72
N SER A 64 -10.51 -3.66 10.68
CA SER A 64 -10.63 -4.15 9.30
C SER A 64 -9.29 -4.52 8.67
N ILE A 65 -8.16 -4.10 9.24
CA ILE A 65 -6.84 -4.41 8.69
C ILE A 65 -6.60 -5.92 8.82
N VAL A 66 -6.17 -6.55 7.72
CA VAL A 66 -5.94 -8.00 7.66
C VAL A 66 -4.97 -8.41 8.76
N HIS A 67 -5.36 -9.43 9.54
CA HIS A 67 -4.61 -9.91 10.70
C HIS A 67 -4.34 -8.89 11.80
N HIS A 68 -5.29 -7.96 12.05
CA HIS A 68 -5.24 -6.91 13.07
C HIS A 68 -4.60 -7.32 14.42
N LYS A 69 -4.84 -8.55 14.89
CA LYS A 69 -4.31 -9.07 16.16
C LYS A 69 -2.79 -8.90 16.35
N HIS A 70 -2.00 -8.90 15.28
CA HIS A 70 -0.54 -8.77 15.38
C HIS A 70 -0.08 -7.33 15.69
N PHE A 71 -0.93 -6.31 15.48
CA PHE A 71 -0.55 -4.93 15.80
C PHE A 71 -0.32 -4.69 17.29
N LYS A 72 -0.81 -5.57 18.19
CA LYS A 72 -0.50 -5.49 19.63
C LYS A 72 1.00 -5.54 19.94
N GLU A 73 1.80 -6.05 19.03
CA GLU A 73 3.26 -6.12 19.13
C GLU A 73 3.95 -4.86 18.57
N SER A 74 3.22 -4.01 17.85
CA SER A 74 3.73 -2.73 17.37
C SER A 74 3.96 -1.76 18.54
N PRO A 75 5.09 -1.04 18.56
CA PRO A 75 5.35 -0.02 19.58
C PRO A 75 4.29 1.10 19.57
N ASP A 76 3.62 1.32 18.45
CA ASP A 76 2.62 2.38 18.31
C ASP A 76 1.24 2.00 18.87
N TYR A 77 0.95 0.71 19.08
CA TYR A 77 -0.38 0.24 19.48
C TYR A 77 -0.86 0.80 20.82
N TYR A 78 0.07 0.91 21.79
CA TYR A 78 -0.23 1.49 23.11
C TYR A 78 0.34 2.91 23.28
N ASN A 79 0.89 3.50 22.21
CA ASN A 79 1.46 4.84 22.27
C ASN A 79 0.31 5.87 22.34
N PRO A 80 0.19 6.67 23.42
CA PRO A 80 -0.91 7.64 23.56
C PRO A 80 -0.94 8.73 22.48
N ALA A 81 0.18 8.96 21.77
CA ALA A 81 0.23 9.88 20.65
C ALA A 81 -0.50 9.33 19.40
N TYR A 82 -0.57 8.01 19.27
CA TYR A 82 -1.04 7.35 18.04
C TYR A 82 -2.26 6.44 18.27
N ASN A 83 -2.50 5.95 19.47
CA ASN A 83 -3.55 4.97 19.75
C ASN A 83 -4.99 5.54 19.84
N THR A 84 -5.21 6.75 19.35
CA THR A 84 -6.55 7.35 19.23
C THR A 84 -7.02 7.27 17.78
N LYS A 85 -8.35 7.42 17.57
CA LYS A 85 -8.97 7.31 16.24
C LYS A 85 -8.25 8.15 15.17
N TYR A 86 -7.83 9.36 15.52
CA TYR A 86 -7.17 10.27 14.59
C TYR A 86 -5.66 10.40 14.85
N GLY A 87 -5.16 10.03 16.03
CA GLY A 87 -3.73 10.10 16.35
C GLY A 87 -3.14 11.47 16.06
N VAL A 88 -2.17 11.53 15.13
CA VAL A 88 -1.52 12.77 14.68
C VAL A 88 -2.33 13.58 13.65
N TYR A 89 -3.43 13.04 13.14
CA TYR A 89 -4.21 13.63 12.05
C TYR A 89 -5.39 14.46 12.56
N SER A 90 -5.85 15.40 11.72
CA SER A 90 -7.15 16.05 11.87
C SER A 90 -8.23 15.29 11.11
N GLU A 91 -9.47 15.38 11.60
CA GLU A 91 -10.63 14.82 10.90
C GLU A 91 -10.79 15.48 9.53
N GLY A 92 -10.96 14.67 8.48
CA GLY A 92 -11.15 15.16 7.11
C GLY A 92 -9.90 15.76 6.47
N CYS A 93 -8.70 15.43 6.95
CA CYS A 93 -7.45 15.94 6.38
C CYS A 93 -7.16 15.49 4.94
N GLY A 94 -7.85 14.48 4.40
CA GLY A 94 -7.58 13.93 3.07
C GLY A 94 -6.43 12.91 3.08
N LEU A 95 -6.51 11.88 2.24
CA LEU A 95 -5.52 10.78 2.21
C LEU A 95 -4.12 11.24 1.78
N GLU A 96 -4.04 12.34 1.02
CA GLU A 96 -2.79 12.97 0.62
C GLU A 96 -2.00 13.55 1.80
N ASN A 97 -2.65 13.78 2.95
CA ASN A 97 -2.04 14.26 4.19
C ASN A 97 -1.85 13.15 5.23
N VAL A 98 -2.12 11.89 4.85
CA VAL A 98 -1.95 10.72 5.72
C VAL A 98 -0.63 10.03 5.39
N MET A 99 0.14 9.70 6.41
CA MET A 99 1.28 8.80 6.26
C MET A 99 0.77 7.37 6.19
N MET A 100 0.91 6.74 5.02
CA MET A 100 0.62 5.32 4.83
C MET A 100 1.82 4.47 5.23
N SER A 101 1.56 3.21 5.62
CA SER A 101 2.60 2.19 5.73
C SER A 101 3.44 2.14 4.45
N TRP A 102 4.76 2.15 4.61
CA TRP A 102 5.72 2.08 3.51
C TRP A 102 5.75 0.69 2.89
#